data_AF-A0A8X6GNM5-F1
#
_entry.id   AF-A0A8X6GNM5-F1
#
_cell.length_a   1.000
_cell.length_b   1.000
_cell.length_c   1.000
_cell.angle_alpha   90.00
_cell.angle_beta   90.00
_cell.angle_gamma   90.00
#
_symmetry.space_group_name_H-M   'P 1'
#
loop_
_entity.id
_entity.type
_entity.pdbx_description
1 polymer ?
#
loop_
_entity_poly.entity_id
_entity_poly.type
_entity_poly.pdbx_seq_one_letter_code
_entity_poly.pdbx_strand_id
1 'polypeptide(L)'
;MAEAQTFELLKKKRKSFRTAVTKVVNELEAELSNSDLNVDRLSELVETLSIKFEPLTLVDQQLEPLFEPEQFDGEFEITEEYREKIRTTSEVISATCTCPAGGTPNIL
;
A
#
# COMPACT_ATOMS: atom_id res chain seq x y z
N MET A 1 -13.15 26.48 -7.02
CA MET A 1 -13.89 26.11 -5.78
C MET A 1 -14.76 24.85 -5.94
N ALA A 2 -15.46 24.65 -7.06
CA ALA A 2 -16.29 23.46 -7.28
C ALA A 2 -15.48 22.15 -7.38
N GLU A 3 -14.35 22.14 -8.09
CA GLU A 3 -13.54 20.93 -8.32
C GLU A 3 -12.98 20.32 -7.03
N ALA A 4 -12.42 21.15 -6.13
CA ALA A 4 -11.92 20.69 -4.83
C ALA A 4 -13.01 20.08 -3.92
N GLN A 5 -14.22 20.64 -3.94
CA GLN A 5 -15.36 20.07 -3.21
C GLN A 5 -15.77 18.71 -3.78
N THR A 6 -15.70 18.56 -5.11
CA THR A 6 -16.02 17.30 -5.80
C THR A 6 -15.00 16.21 -5.49
N PHE A 7 -13.70 16.56 -5.45
CA PHE A 7 -12.61 15.64 -5.09
C PHE A 7 -12.76 15.07 -3.67
N GLU A 8 -13.02 15.92 -2.68
CA GLU A 8 -13.24 15.47 -1.29
C GLU A 8 -14.49 14.58 -1.15
N LEU A 9 -15.55 14.87 -1.91
CA LEU A 9 -16.75 14.02 -1.94
C LEU A 9 -16.46 12.64 -2.56
N LEU A 10 -15.68 12.59 -3.64
CA LEU A 10 -15.26 11.33 -4.27
C LEU A 10 -14.39 10.49 -3.32
N LYS A 11 -13.45 11.10 -2.58
CA LYS A 11 -12.68 10.39 -1.54
C LYS A 11 -13.57 9.77 -0.46
N LYS A 12 -14.58 10.51 0.01
CA LYS A 12 -15.55 9.99 1.00
C LYS A 12 -16.38 8.84 0.43
N LYS A 13 -16.86 8.95 -0.81
CA LYS A 13 -17.57 7.86 -1.49
C LYS A 13 -16.70 6.62 -1.65
N ARG A 14 -15.45 6.78 -2.12
CA ARG A 14 -14.46 5.71 -2.23
C ARG A 14 -14.28 4.97 -0.91
N LYS A 15 -14.10 5.70 0.20
CA LYS A 15 -13.97 5.12 1.54
C LYS A 15 -15.19 4.29 1.94
N SER A 16 -16.40 4.79 1.64
CA SER A 16 -17.65 4.07 1.90
C SER A 16 -17.74 2.78 1.09
N PHE A 17 -17.52 2.84 -0.22
CA PHE A 17 -17.56 1.67 -1.10
C PHE A 17 -16.50 0.63 -0.72
N ARG A 18 -15.26 1.06 -0.46
CA ARG A 18 -14.20 0.18 0.04
C ARG A 18 -14.61 -0.53 1.32
N THR A 19 -15.22 0.19 2.27
CA THR A 19 -15.70 -0.41 3.53
C THR A 19 -16.77 -1.48 3.26
N ALA A 20 -17.69 -1.23 2.33
CA ALA A 20 -18.71 -2.21 1.96
C ALA A 20 -18.12 -3.45 1.26
N VAL A 21 -17.16 -3.26 0.36
CA VAL A 21 -16.44 -4.35 -0.31
C VAL A 21 -15.66 -5.18 0.71
N THR A 22 -14.89 -4.55 1.60
CA THR A 22 -14.12 -5.25 2.65
C THR A 22 -15.02 -6.09 3.56
N LYS A 23 -16.22 -5.62 3.90
CA LYS A 23 -17.17 -6.43 4.69
C LYS A 23 -17.53 -7.73 3.99
N VAL A 24 -17.87 -7.67 2.69
CA VAL A 24 -18.24 -8.86 1.92
C VAL A 24 -17.05 -9.81 1.75
N VAL A 25 -15.85 -9.26 1.54
CA VAL A 25 -14.61 -10.07 1.49
C VAL A 25 -14.38 -10.79 2.82
N ASN A 26 -14.52 -10.11 3.96
CA ASN A 26 -14.36 -10.74 5.26
C ASN A 26 -15.42 -11.83 5.52
N GLU A 27 -16.66 -11.62 5.06
CA GLU A 27 -17.72 -12.62 5.14
C GLU A 27 -17.42 -13.85 4.26
N LEU A 28 -16.87 -13.64 3.06
CA LEU A 28 -16.39 -14.72 2.18
C LEU A 28 -15.25 -15.49 2.82
N GLU A 29 -14.25 -14.80 3.35
CA GLU A 29 -13.10 -15.43 4.03
C GLU A 29 -13.55 -16.25 5.25
N ALA A 30 -14.51 -15.74 6.01
CA ALA A 30 -15.09 -16.46 7.14
C ALA A 30 -15.84 -17.72 6.68
N GLU A 31 -16.65 -17.63 5.62
CA GLU A 31 -17.38 -18.77 5.07
C GLU A 31 -16.41 -19.82 4.49
N LEU A 32 -15.36 -19.41 3.80
CA LEU A 32 -14.32 -20.31 3.27
C LEU A 32 -13.47 -20.97 4.35
N SER A 33 -13.39 -20.37 5.54
CA SER A 33 -12.68 -20.93 6.70
C SER A 33 -13.54 -21.92 7.49
N ASN A 34 -14.84 -22.04 7.19
CA ASN A 34 -15.72 -23.01 7.84
C ASN A 34 -15.47 -24.43 7.29
N SER A 35 -15.47 -25.41 8.18
CA SER A 35 -15.35 -26.83 7.80
C SER A 35 -16.53 -27.34 6.96
N ASP A 36 -17.71 -26.79 7.21
CA ASP A 36 -18.94 -27.08 6.46
C ASP A 36 -19.29 -25.90 5.56
N LEU A 37 -18.77 -25.92 4.33
CA LEU A 37 -18.95 -24.85 3.34
C LEU A 37 -20.40 -24.78 2.85
N ASN A 38 -21.03 -23.61 2.95
CA ASN A 38 -22.30 -23.35 2.30
C ASN A 38 -22.08 -22.75 0.89
N VAL A 39 -22.21 -23.59 -0.14
CA VAL A 39 -21.99 -23.20 -1.55
C VAL A 39 -22.98 -22.14 -2.03
N ASP A 40 -24.26 -22.24 -1.65
CA ASP A 40 -25.29 -21.27 -2.05
C ASP A 40 -24.96 -19.88 -1.47
N ARG A 41 -24.59 -19.84 -0.18
CA ARG A 41 -24.16 -18.61 0.48
C ARG A 41 -22.89 -18.01 -0.14
N LEU A 42 -21.91 -18.84 -0.47
CA LEU A 42 -20.70 -18.38 -1.16
C LEU A 42 -21.04 -17.76 -2.52
N SER A 43 -21.96 -18.37 -3.27
CA SER A 43 -22.43 -17.83 -4.55
C SER A 43 -23.09 -16.46 -4.39
N GLU A 44 -24.00 -16.32 -3.41
CA GLU A 44 -24.65 -15.04 -3.10
C GLU A 44 -23.63 -13.95 -2.70
N LEU A 45 -22.63 -14.30 -1.90
CA LEU A 45 -21.59 -13.38 -1.48
C LEU A 45 -20.69 -12.95 -2.65
N VAL A 46 -20.38 -13.84 -3.60
CA VAL A 46 -19.62 -13.51 -4.82
C VAL A 46 -20.40 -12.59 -5.75
N GLU A 47 -21.68 -12.84 -5.95
CA GLU A 47 -22.56 -11.96 -6.73
C GLU A 47 -22.65 -10.57 -6.07
N THR A 48 -22.85 -10.56 -4.75
CA THR A 48 -22.88 -9.33 -3.95
C THR A 48 -21.56 -8.56 -4.03
N LEU A 49 -20.42 -9.25 -3.99
CA LEU A 49 -19.10 -8.66 -4.14
C LEU A 49 -18.97 -7.96 -5.49
N SER A 50 -19.38 -8.64 -6.58
CA SER A 50 -19.32 -8.11 -7.94
C SER A 50 -20.13 -6.83 -8.09
N ILE A 51 -21.36 -6.81 -7.58
CA ILE A 51 -22.25 -5.64 -7.60
C ILE A 51 -21.64 -4.47 -6.81
N LYS A 52 -21.00 -4.73 -5.66
CA LYS A 52 -20.41 -3.67 -4.82
C LYS A 52 -19.07 -3.17 -5.35
N PHE A 53 -18.34 -3.98 -6.11
CA PHE A 53 -17.04 -3.65 -6.65
C PHE A 53 -17.12 -2.69 -7.84
N GLU A 54 -18.17 -2.77 -8.64
CA GLU A 54 -18.37 -1.89 -9.81
C GLU A 54 -18.43 -0.39 -9.42
N PRO A 55 -19.26 0.06 -8.45
CA PRO A 55 -19.25 1.44 -7.98
C PRO A 55 -17.90 1.90 -7.41
N LEU A 56 -17.14 1.00 -6.77
CA LEU A 56 -15.80 1.32 -6.27
C LEU A 56 -14.85 1.63 -7.44
N THR A 57 -14.86 0.76 -8.46
CA THR A 57 -14.05 0.92 -9.67
C THR A 57 -14.36 2.24 -10.39
N LEU A 58 -15.64 2.58 -10.54
CA LEU A 58 -16.08 3.82 -11.16
C LEU A 58 -15.61 5.06 -10.39
N VAL A 59 -15.60 5.01 -9.06
CA VAL A 59 -15.09 6.13 -8.24
C VAL A 59 -13.56 6.21 -8.31
N ASP A 60 -12.86 5.08 -8.34
CA ASP A 60 -11.41 5.06 -8.49
C ASP A 60 -10.98 5.68 -9.84
N GLN A 61 -11.67 5.34 -10.94
CA GLN A 61 -11.46 5.95 -12.26
C GLN A 61 -11.74 7.46 -12.29
N GLN A 62 -12.74 7.93 -11.53
CA GLN A 62 -13.04 9.36 -11.41
C GLN A 62 -11.99 10.11 -10.59
N LEU A 63 -11.31 9.43 -9.66
CA LEU A 63 -10.27 10.02 -8.82
C LEU A 63 -8.90 10.05 -9.49
N GLU A 64 -8.58 9.04 -10.31
CA GLU A 64 -7.30 8.91 -11.00
C GLU A 64 -6.80 10.21 -11.67
N PRO A 65 -7.58 10.92 -12.51
CA PRO A 65 -7.11 12.14 -13.16
C PRO A 65 -7.06 13.37 -12.24
N LEU A 66 -7.61 13.28 -11.02
CA LEU A 66 -7.61 14.38 -10.05
C LEU A 66 -6.36 14.37 -9.17
N PHE A 67 -5.55 13.31 -9.26
CA PHE A 67 -4.26 13.22 -8.63
C PHE A 67 -3.21 13.80 -9.57
N GLU A 68 -2.74 15.00 -9.28
CA GLU A 68 -1.65 15.64 -10.01
C GLU A 68 -0.33 14.90 -9.71
N PRO A 69 0.43 14.44 -10.72
CA PRO A 69 1.73 13.79 -10.52
C PRO A 69 2.68 14.65 -9.65
N GLU A 70 2.60 15.97 -9.80
CA GLU A 70 3.42 16.93 -9.06
C GLU A 70 3.18 16.88 -7.54
N GLN A 71 2.02 16.36 -7.09
CA GLN A 71 1.75 16.15 -5.67
C GLN A 71 2.55 14.98 -5.08
N PHE A 72 3.05 14.07 -5.92
CA PHE A 72 3.85 12.92 -5.50
C PHE A 72 5.34 13.12 -5.74
N ASP A 73 5.73 13.94 -6.71
CA ASP A 73 7.14 14.16 -7.07
C ASP A 73 7.97 14.65 -5.87
N GLY A 74 7.44 15.57 -5.06
CA GLY A 74 8.13 16.05 -3.86
C GLY A 74 8.29 15.00 -2.76
N GLU A 75 7.29 14.14 -2.55
CA GLU A 75 7.40 13.01 -1.60
C GLU A 75 8.38 11.94 -2.12
N PHE A 76 8.41 11.74 -3.43
CA PHE A 76 9.31 10.80 -4.08
C PHE A 76 10.78 11.25 -3.97
N GLU A 77 11.07 12.52 -4.27
CA GLU A 77 12.41 13.10 -4.12
C GLU A 77 12.94 12.98 -2.68
N ILE A 78 12.11 13.33 -1.69
CA ILE A 78 12.47 13.20 -0.27
C ILE A 78 12.76 11.73 0.09
N THR A 79 11.93 10.81 -0.39
CA THR A 79 12.10 9.37 -0.12
C THR A 79 13.39 8.84 -0.72
N GLU A 80 13.71 9.21 -1.96
CA GLU A 80 14.96 8.80 -2.61
C GLU A 80 16.19 9.45 -1.97
N GLU A 81 16.09 10.70 -1.49
CA GLU A 81 17.16 11.34 -0.72
C GLU A 81 17.46 10.56 0.58
N TYR A 82 16.42 10.15 1.33
CA TYR A 82 16.61 9.33 2.52
C TYR A 82 17.22 7.96 2.19
N ARG A 83 16.77 7.34 1.11
CA ARG A 83 17.30 6.06 0.63
C ARG A 83 18.79 6.15 0.30
N GLU A 84 19.20 7.23 -0.36
CA GLU A 84 20.59 7.52 -0.70
C GLU A 84 21.45 7.75 0.55
N LYS A 85 20.93 8.50 1.54
CA LYS A 85 21.61 8.70 2.83
C LYS A 85 21.82 7.40 3.59
N ILE A 86 20.81 6.52 3.61
CA ILE A 86 20.91 5.20 4.23
C ILE A 86 21.99 4.37 3.54
N ARG A 87 21.98 4.33 2.20
CA ARG A 87 22.98 3.62 1.41
C ARG A 87 24.39 4.12 1.73
N THR A 88 24.60 5.43 1.64
CA THR A 88 25.91 6.06 1.91
C THR A 88 26.39 5.77 3.33
N THR A 89 25.49 5.89 4.32
CA THR A 89 25.82 5.62 5.72
C THR A 89 26.20 4.15 5.93
N SER A 90 25.48 3.22 5.29
CA SER A 90 25.78 1.79 5.32
C SER A 90 27.15 1.48 4.71
N GLU A 91 27.48 2.08 3.57
CA GLU A 91 28.79 1.94 2.92
C GLU A 91 29.92 2.45 3.83
N VAL A 92 29.75 3.62 4.45
CA VAL A 92 30.73 4.19 5.38
C VAL A 92 30.93 3.29 6.61
N ILE A 93 29.86 2.76 7.18
CA ILE A 93 29.95 1.80 8.30
C ILE A 93 30.74 0.56 7.86
N SER A 94 30.46 0.02 6.67
CA SER A 94 31.16 -1.16 6.16
C SER A 94 32.67 -0.90 5.96
N ALA A 95 33.04 0.30 5.47
CA ALA A 95 34.42 0.68 5.22
C ALA A 95 35.21 0.94 6.52
N THR A 96 34.56 1.52 7.52
CA THR A 96 35.18 1.86 8.82
C THR A 96 35.29 0.68 9.77
N CYS A 97 34.56 -0.42 9.53
CA CYS A 97 34.69 -1.68 10.27
C CYS A 97 35.86 -2.57 9.82
N THR A 98 36.82 -2.07 9.03
CA THR A 98 38.06 -2.82 8.75
C THR A 98 38.94 -2.86 10.01
N CYS A 99 38.94 -4.00 10.70
CA CYS A 99 39.78 -4.26 11.87
C CYS A 99 41.27 -4.00 11.54
N PRO A 100 42.05 -3.31 12.39
CA PRO A 100 43.49 -3.23 12.20
C PRO A 100 44.08 -4.64 12.33
N ALA A 101 44.66 -5.15 11.24
CA ALA A 101 45.41 -6.39 11.23
C ALA A 101 46.51 -6.29 12.29
N GLY A 102 46.43 -7.14 13.31
CA GLY A 102 47.35 -7.17 14.43
C GLY A 102 48.80 -7.24 13.96
N GLY A 103 49.60 -6.28 14.42
CA GLY A 103 51.04 -6.30 14.25
C GLY A 103 51.63 -7.57 14.84
N THR A 104 52.44 -8.27 14.06
CA THR A 104 53.22 -9.41 14.54
C THR A 104 54.28 -8.92 15.53
N PRO A 105 54.38 -9.50 16.74
CA PRO A 105 55.51 -9.21 17.61
C PRO A 105 56.76 -9.88 17.06
N ASN A 106 57.79 -9.07 16.84
CA ASN A 106 59.12 -9.48 16.46
C ASN A 106 59.74 -10.29 17.62
N ILE A 107 60.03 -11.57 17.40
CA ILE A 107 60.73 -12.42 18.37
C ILE A 107 62.21 -12.43 17.96
N LEU A 108 63.05 -11.82 18.81
CA LEU A 108 64.51 -11.98 18.85
C LEU A 108 64.86 -13.10 19.83
#